data_AF-A0A822GC13-F1
#
_entry.id   AF-A0A822GC13-F1
#
_cell.length_a   1.000
_cell.length_b   1.000
_cell.length_c   1.000
_cell.angle_alpha   90.00
_cell.angle_beta   90.00
_cell.angle_gamma   90.00
#
_symmetry.space_group_name_H-M   'P 1'
#
loop_
_entity.id
_entity.type
_entity.pdbx_description
1 polymer ?
#
loop_
_entity_poly.entity_id
_entity_poly.type
_entity_poly.pdbx_seq_one_letter_code
_entity_poly.pdbx_strand_id
1 'polypeptide(L)'
;MLKNMTHEQLNIFYYVRDWCLRKRANQDIDCLRLFITGGAGTGKSHLLKCIYYEATKILNEINNDNSNEIRTLICAPTNAAALNMNCTTMHSTFKIVDQSLWRELHTRLSQITCKTGSNIYFGNVSIVAVGDFYQLPPVKGIPLYLSINVIDYWQNLFEYSELTICQRTKEADFYALANRIQENANRDDGIVKGAFGNVVEIVFDSNKKDFVDHIRIKFDNPDCGRQHQKICEICRKEKTVCIQ
;
A
#
# COMPACT_ATOMS: atom_id res chain seq x y z
N MET A 1 6.14 14.97 -14.99
CA MET A 1 5.74 13.93 -14.01
C MET A 1 4.68 12.97 -14.56
N LEU A 2 3.63 13.44 -15.26
CA LEU A 2 2.50 12.59 -15.70
C LEU A 2 2.76 11.71 -16.94
N LYS A 3 3.77 12.00 -17.75
CA LYS A 3 4.02 11.31 -19.05
C LYS A 3 4.33 9.80 -18.94
N ASN A 4 4.65 9.30 -17.74
CA ASN A 4 5.04 7.91 -17.51
C ASN A 4 4.04 7.16 -16.60
N MET A 5 2.80 7.61 -16.52
CA MET A 5 1.77 6.96 -15.70
C MET A 5 0.95 5.96 -16.51
N THR A 6 0.55 4.86 -15.87
CA THR A 6 -0.40 3.91 -16.45
C THR A 6 -1.81 4.51 -16.52
N HIS A 7 -2.71 3.89 -17.29
CA HIS A 7 -4.10 4.32 -17.34
C HIS A 7 -4.78 4.26 -15.95
N GLU A 8 -4.52 3.21 -15.17
CA GLU A 8 -5.01 3.08 -13.78
C GLU A 8 -4.54 4.23 -12.89
N GLN A 9 -3.24 4.54 -12.95
CA GLN A 9 -2.65 5.65 -12.19
C GLN A 9 -3.23 7.00 -12.62
N LEU A 10 -3.43 7.21 -13.93
CA LEU A 10 -4.03 8.44 -14.45
C LEU A 10 -5.49 8.59 -14.01
N ASN A 11 -6.28 7.52 -14.03
CA ASN A 11 -7.68 7.55 -13.58
C ASN A 11 -7.76 7.96 -12.10
N ILE A 12 -6.94 7.35 -11.24
CA ILE A 12 -6.87 7.72 -9.82
C ILE A 12 -6.37 9.16 -9.65
N PHE A 13 -5.33 9.56 -10.41
CA PHE A 13 -4.81 10.92 -10.36
C PHE A 13 -5.89 11.96 -10.73
N TYR A 14 -6.64 11.74 -11.81
CA TYR A 14 -7.70 12.64 -12.25
C TYR A 14 -8.89 12.64 -11.30
N TYR A 15 -9.23 11.49 -10.69
CA TYR A 15 -10.25 11.40 -9.65
C TYR A 15 -9.92 12.33 -8.46
N VAL A 16 -8.71 12.23 -7.91
CA VAL A 16 -8.29 13.08 -6.78
C VAL A 16 -8.16 14.55 -7.21
N ARG A 17 -7.64 14.81 -8.42
CA ARG A 17 -7.52 16.17 -8.97
C ARG A 17 -8.88 16.85 -9.12
N ASP A 18 -9.85 16.13 -9.66
CA ASP A 18 -11.21 16.65 -9.85
C ASP A 18 -11.88 16.95 -8.50
N TRP A 19 -11.71 16.07 -7.50
CA TRP A 19 -12.13 16.36 -6.13
C TRP A 19 -11.50 17.65 -5.59
N CYS A 20 -10.19 17.86 -5.80
CA CYS A 20 -9.50 19.10 -5.37
C CYS A 20 -10.05 20.35 -6.07
N LEU A 21 -10.36 20.27 -7.36
CA LEU A 21 -10.93 21.38 -8.14
C LEU A 21 -12.32 21.77 -7.63
N ARG A 22 -13.17 20.77 -7.36
CA ARG A 22 -14.51 20.99 -6.76
C ARG A 22 -14.40 21.59 -5.38
N LYS A 23 -13.44 21.12 -4.56
CA LYS A 23 -13.18 21.68 -3.24
C LYS A 23 -12.76 23.15 -3.31
N ARG A 24 -11.86 23.48 -4.24
CA ARG A 24 -11.43 24.86 -4.50
C ARG A 24 -12.58 25.76 -4.94
N ALA A 25 -13.53 25.21 -5.71
CA ALA A 25 -14.73 25.93 -6.13
C ALA A 25 -15.79 26.11 -5.01
N ASN A 26 -15.47 25.80 -3.75
CA ASN A 26 -16.38 25.83 -2.61
C ASN A 26 -17.67 25.03 -2.83
N GLN A 27 -17.60 23.96 -3.63
CA GLN A 27 -18.71 23.02 -3.73
C GLN A 27 -18.81 22.22 -2.43
N ASP A 28 -20.04 21.97 -1.99
CA ASP A 28 -20.30 21.07 -0.88
C ASP A 28 -20.05 19.64 -1.36
N ILE A 29 -18.91 19.09 -0.94
CA ILE A 29 -18.46 17.75 -1.33
C ILE A 29 -17.97 17.02 -0.08
N ASP A 30 -18.25 15.72 -0.05
CA ASP A 30 -17.81 14.83 1.01
C ASP A 30 -16.28 14.74 1.09
N CYS A 31 -15.79 14.39 2.28
CA CYS A 31 -14.36 14.15 2.48
C CYS A 31 -13.90 12.95 1.65
N LEU A 32 -12.82 13.14 0.89
CA LEU A 32 -12.17 12.07 0.16
C LEU A 32 -11.44 11.16 1.15
N ARG A 33 -11.81 9.87 1.18
CA ARG A 33 -11.09 8.83 1.94
C ARG A 33 -10.79 7.69 1.00
N LEU A 34 -9.58 7.71 0.44
CA LEU A 34 -9.16 6.80 -0.62
C LEU A 34 -7.95 5.99 -0.17
N PHE A 35 -8.01 4.68 -0.34
CA PHE A 35 -6.88 3.78 -0.18
C PHE A 35 -6.45 3.20 -1.54
N ILE A 36 -5.20 3.46 -1.90
CA ILE A 36 -4.59 2.96 -3.13
C ILE A 36 -3.66 1.79 -2.77
N THR A 37 -4.01 0.60 -3.25
CA THR A 37 -3.25 -0.64 -3.06
C THR A 37 -2.61 -1.11 -4.37
N GLY A 38 -1.77 -2.13 -4.29
CA GLY A 38 -1.18 -2.82 -5.44
C GLY A 38 0.15 -3.44 -5.08
N GLY A 39 0.65 -4.37 -5.89
CA GLY A 39 1.90 -5.09 -5.62
C GLY A 39 3.16 -4.22 -5.71
N ALA A 40 4.33 -4.80 -5.43
CA ALA A 40 5.60 -4.08 -5.52
C ALA A 40 5.88 -3.60 -6.96
N GLY A 41 6.36 -2.37 -7.14
CA GLY A 41 6.73 -1.85 -8.46
C GLY A 41 5.59 -1.28 -9.32
N THR A 42 4.35 -1.24 -8.81
CA THR A 42 3.18 -0.62 -9.50
C THR A 42 3.18 0.91 -9.50
N GLY A 43 4.26 1.56 -9.05
CA GLY A 43 4.41 3.02 -9.08
C GLY A 43 3.59 3.80 -8.03
N LYS A 44 3.02 3.14 -7.03
CA LYS A 44 2.30 3.74 -5.88
C LYS A 44 2.92 5.02 -5.31
N SER A 45 4.20 4.99 -4.94
CA SER A 45 4.90 6.15 -4.39
C SER A 45 5.03 7.30 -5.39
N HIS A 46 5.22 6.99 -6.67
CA HIS A 46 5.27 7.99 -7.75
C HIS A 46 3.90 8.63 -7.94
N LEU A 47 2.82 7.83 -7.95
CA LEU A 47 1.44 8.32 -8.01
C LEU A 47 1.14 9.26 -6.84
N LEU A 48 1.48 8.87 -5.61
CA LEU A 48 1.26 9.71 -4.43
C LEU A 48 2.02 11.04 -4.51
N LYS A 49 3.27 11.05 -5.04
CA LYS A 49 4.03 12.30 -5.27
C LYS A 49 3.32 13.23 -6.24
N CYS A 50 2.81 12.69 -7.35
CA CYS A 50 2.08 13.48 -8.35
C CYS A 50 0.77 14.04 -7.79
N ILE A 51 0.00 13.21 -7.08
CA ILE A 51 -1.24 13.63 -6.40
C ILE A 51 -0.93 14.74 -5.40
N TYR A 52 0.07 14.54 -4.54
CA TYR A 52 0.45 15.53 -3.53
C TYR A 52 0.85 16.87 -4.15
N TYR A 53 1.67 16.85 -5.20
CA TYR A 53 2.10 18.06 -5.90
C TYR A 53 0.91 18.82 -6.51
N GLU A 54 0.03 18.12 -7.24
CA GLU A 54 -1.12 18.75 -7.89
C GLU A 54 -2.17 19.24 -6.88
N ALA A 55 -2.47 18.44 -5.85
CA ALA A 55 -3.38 18.83 -4.77
C ALA A 55 -2.87 20.07 -4.02
N THR A 56 -1.58 20.09 -3.66
CA THR A 56 -0.97 21.25 -3.01
C THR A 56 -1.09 22.49 -3.89
N LYS A 57 -0.83 22.36 -5.19
CA LYS A 57 -0.97 23.47 -6.15
C LYS A 57 -2.40 23.99 -6.19
N ILE A 58 -3.39 23.12 -6.39
CA ILE A 58 -4.80 23.51 -6.53
C ILE A 58 -5.34 24.10 -5.22
N LEU A 59 -5.08 23.45 -4.08
CA LEU A 59 -5.65 23.86 -2.81
C LEU A 59 -4.96 25.10 -2.23
N ASN A 60 -3.70 25.38 -2.58
CA ASN A 60 -3.04 26.61 -2.17
C ASN A 60 -3.61 27.86 -2.86
N GLU A 61 -4.34 27.71 -3.96
CA GLU A 61 -5.06 28.81 -4.62
C GLU A 61 -6.41 29.12 -3.93
N ILE A 62 -6.82 28.35 -2.91
CA ILE A 62 -8.01 28.66 -2.11
C ILE A 62 -7.71 29.88 -1.26
N ASN A 63 -8.42 30.98 -1.49
CA ASN A 63 -8.29 32.26 -0.78
C ASN A 63 -6.85 32.82 -0.80
N ASN A 64 -6.62 33.84 -1.63
CA ASN A 64 -5.35 34.57 -1.81
C ASN A 64 -4.80 35.27 -0.54
N ASP A 65 -5.38 35.02 0.62
CA ASP A 65 -4.84 35.53 1.87
C ASP A 65 -3.58 34.76 2.24
N ASN A 66 -2.53 35.51 2.58
CA ASN A 66 -1.21 35.05 3.05
C ASN A 66 -1.27 34.34 4.42
N SER A 67 -2.27 33.49 4.62
CA SER A 67 -2.37 32.60 5.76
C SER A 67 -1.39 31.44 5.53
N ASN A 68 -0.52 31.22 6.51
CA ASN A 68 0.46 30.13 6.52
C ASN A 68 -0.22 28.77 6.81
N GLU A 69 -1.44 28.58 6.29
CA GLU A 69 -2.30 27.44 6.57
C GLU A 69 -1.84 26.19 5.80
N ILE A 70 -1.70 25.09 6.51
CA ILE A 70 -1.36 23.80 5.93
C ILE A 70 -2.62 23.20 5.30
N ARG A 71 -2.70 23.21 3.97
CA ARG A 71 -3.86 22.66 3.23
C ARG A 71 -3.66 21.23 2.75
N THR A 72 -2.42 20.83 2.52
CA THR A 72 -2.04 19.48 2.10
C THR A 72 -0.82 19.05 2.90
N LEU A 73 -0.81 17.79 3.35
CA LEU A 73 0.26 17.21 4.16
C LEU A 73 0.56 15.80 3.70
N ILE A 74 1.84 15.45 3.63
CA ILE A 74 2.31 14.09 3.37
C ILE A 74 3.14 13.59 4.54
N CYS A 75 2.89 12.35 4.96
CA CYS A 75 3.61 11.67 6.03
C CYS A 75 3.66 10.17 5.75
N ALA A 76 4.56 9.45 6.42
CA ALA A 76 4.73 8.01 6.24
C ALA A 76 4.81 7.26 7.59
N PRO A 77 4.44 5.97 7.65
CA PRO A 77 4.45 5.23 8.90
C PRO A 77 5.86 4.91 9.42
N THR A 78 6.86 4.77 8.53
CA THR A 78 8.25 4.40 8.87
C THR A 78 9.25 5.43 8.36
N ASN A 79 10.43 5.48 8.98
CA ASN A 79 11.50 6.41 8.58
C ASN A 79 12.01 6.14 7.15
N ALA A 80 12.15 4.88 6.75
CA ALA A 80 12.59 4.53 5.40
C ALA A 80 11.58 5.00 4.33
N ALA A 81 10.28 4.83 4.58
CA ALA A 81 9.23 5.32 3.70
C ALA A 81 9.20 6.86 3.67
N ALA A 82 9.41 7.51 4.82
CA ALA A 82 9.46 8.95 4.96
C ALA A 82 10.61 9.56 4.14
N LEU A 83 11.81 8.98 4.23
CA LEU A 83 12.97 9.38 3.43
C LEU A 83 12.71 9.24 1.92
N ASN A 84 12.10 8.14 1.48
CA ASN A 84 11.77 7.94 0.05
C ASN A 84 10.78 8.97 -0.51
N MET A 85 9.91 9.51 0.34
CA MET A 85 8.89 10.49 -0.01
C MET A 85 9.29 11.92 0.37
N ASN A 86 10.49 12.13 0.92
CA ASN A 86 10.95 13.39 1.49
C ASN A 86 9.94 14.00 2.46
N CYS A 87 9.34 13.19 3.33
CA CYS A 87 8.36 13.61 4.31
C CYS A 87 8.76 13.23 5.75
N THR A 88 7.92 13.55 6.72
CA THR A 88 8.12 13.16 8.12
C THR A 88 7.30 11.91 8.47
N THR A 89 7.67 11.24 9.56
CA THR A 89 6.91 10.09 10.04
C THR A 89 5.60 10.53 10.70
N MET A 90 4.54 9.75 10.57
CA MET A 90 3.25 10.02 11.22
C MET A 90 3.39 10.25 12.74
N HIS A 91 4.27 9.48 13.38
CA HIS A 91 4.61 9.63 14.80
C HIS A 91 5.18 11.03 15.10
N SER A 92 6.09 11.53 14.28
CA SER A 92 6.66 12.88 14.44
C SER A 92 5.63 13.97 14.12
N THR A 93 4.89 13.83 13.02
CA THR A 93 3.93 14.84 12.56
C THR A 93 2.76 15.04 13.52
N PHE A 94 2.17 13.95 14.01
CA PHE A 94 0.94 13.99 14.81
C PHE A 94 1.17 13.74 16.31
N LYS A 95 2.42 13.47 16.72
CA LYS A 95 2.78 13.06 18.09
C LYS A 95 2.05 11.80 18.55
N ILE A 96 1.98 10.81 17.65
CA ILE A 96 1.38 9.50 17.89
C ILE A 96 2.37 8.66 18.69
N VAL A 97 1.90 7.98 19.74
CA VAL A 97 2.76 7.19 20.66
C VAL A 97 2.38 5.71 20.69
N ASP A 98 1.12 5.37 20.37
CA ASP A 98 0.59 4.00 20.49
C ASP A 98 0.51 3.26 19.13
N GLN A 99 0.36 1.93 19.18
CA GLN A 99 0.18 1.08 18.01
C GLN A 99 -1.20 1.24 17.33
N SER A 100 -2.18 1.84 18.01
CA SER A 100 -3.53 2.07 17.49
C SER A 100 -3.60 3.27 16.53
N LEU A 101 -2.80 3.24 15.46
CA LEU A 101 -2.47 4.37 14.60
C LEU A 101 -3.68 5.15 14.06
N TRP A 102 -4.74 4.47 13.58
CA TRP A 102 -5.94 5.15 13.04
C TRP A 102 -6.78 5.84 14.10
N ARG A 103 -6.96 5.22 15.28
CA ARG A 103 -7.72 5.82 16.38
C ARG A 103 -7.01 7.05 16.92
N GLU A 104 -5.69 6.98 17.07
CA GLU A 104 -4.90 8.11 17.54
C GLU A 104 -4.89 9.22 16.49
N LEU A 105 -4.70 8.89 15.21
CA LEU A 105 -4.82 9.85 14.11
C LEU A 105 -6.20 10.53 14.09
N HIS A 106 -7.29 9.76 14.20
CA HIS A 106 -8.64 10.30 14.31
C HIS A 106 -8.76 11.30 15.46
N THR A 107 -8.27 10.93 16.64
CA THR A 107 -8.33 11.75 17.85
C THR A 107 -7.54 13.05 17.67
N ARG A 108 -6.31 12.95 17.17
CA ARG A 108 -5.43 14.10 16.95
C ARG A 108 -5.96 15.05 15.89
N LEU A 109 -6.45 14.54 14.76
CA LEU A 109 -7.03 15.39 13.71
C LEU A 109 -8.32 16.07 14.17
N SER A 110 -9.17 15.39 14.94
CA SER A 110 -10.39 15.99 15.48
C SER A 110 -10.09 17.11 16.48
N GLN A 111 -9.02 16.95 17.28
CA GLN A 111 -8.51 18.02 18.17
C GLN A 111 -7.96 19.21 17.39
N ILE A 112 -7.13 18.96 16.37
CA ILE A 112 -6.48 20.02 15.57
C ILE A 112 -7.51 20.85 14.80
N THR A 113 -8.53 20.19 14.25
CA THR A 113 -9.57 20.84 13.45
C THR A 113 -10.72 21.41 14.29
N CYS A 114 -10.76 21.09 15.60
CA CYS A 114 -11.88 21.37 16.50
C CYS A 114 -13.24 20.85 15.97
N LYS A 115 -13.24 19.78 15.17
CA LYS A 115 -14.46 19.17 14.61
C LYS A 115 -14.68 17.79 15.22
N THR A 116 -15.83 17.61 15.88
CA THR A 116 -16.23 16.35 16.52
C THR A 116 -17.71 16.07 16.25
N GLY A 117 -18.06 14.79 16.18
CA GLY A 117 -19.43 14.33 15.93
C GLY A 117 -19.45 12.85 15.59
N SER A 118 -20.60 12.19 15.76
CA SER A 118 -20.74 10.74 15.53
C SER A 118 -20.41 10.30 14.10
N ASN A 119 -20.58 11.19 13.12
CA ASN A 119 -20.26 10.95 11.71
C ASN A 119 -19.08 11.79 11.18
N ILE A 120 -18.35 12.48 12.05
CA ILE A 120 -17.17 13.27 11.67
C ILE A 120 -15.90 12.49 11.99
N TYR A 121 -15.39 11.77 10.99
CA TYR A 121 -14.13 11.05 11.14
C TYR A 121 -12.94 11.93 10.73
N PHE A 122 -11.86 11.82 11.51
CA PHE A 122 -10.58 12.49 11.27
C PHE A 122 -10.71 14.01 11.21
N GLY A 123 -11.59 14.61 12.02
CA GLY A 123 -11.78 16.06 11.99
C GLY A 123 -12.29 16.61 10.64
N ASN A 124 -12.95 15.79 9.84
CA ASN A 124 -13.35 16.12 8.46
C ASN A 124 -12.15 16.46 7.55
N VAL A 125 -11.00 15.84 7.81
CA VAL A 125 -9.83 15.88 6.93
C VAL A 125 -9.95 14.77 5.89
N SER A 126 -9.67 15.11 4.63
CA SER A 126 -9.59 14.14 3.54
C SER A 126 -8.25 13.39 3.58
N ILE A 127 -8.29 12.08 3.40
CA ILE A 127 -7.13 11.18 3.54
C ILE A 127 -6.98 10.36 2.25
N VAL A 128 -5.81 10.48 1.62
CA VAL A 128 -5.37 9.55 0.59
C VAL A 128 -4.24 8.70 1.16
N ALA A 129 -4.53 7.43 1.40
CA ALA A 129 -3.57 6.46 1.91
C ALA A 129 -3.08 5.56 0.78
N VAL A 130 -1.80 5.20 0.81
CA VAL A 130 -1.18 4.33 -0.20
C VAL A 130 -0.38 3.26 0.51
N GLY A 131 -0.60 2.00 0.13
CA GLY A 131 0.05 0.88 0.79
C GLY A 131 -0.01 -0.38 -0.05
N ASP A 132 0.44 -1.47 0.53
CA ASP A 132 0.35 -2.80 -0.07
C ASP A 132 0.03 -3.76 1.07
N PHE A 133 -1.17 -4.35 1.04
CA PHE A 133 -1.59 -5.33 2.05
C PHE A 133 -0.72 -6.59 2.03
N TYR A 134 -0.01 -6.82 0.92
CA TYR A 134 0.99 -7.86 0.79
C TYR A 134 2.40 -7.42 1.21
N GLN A 135 2.56 -6.38 2.04
CA GLN A 135 3.80 -6.14 2.78
C GLN A 135 3.84 -6.88 4.12
N LEU A 136 4.96 -6.79 4.84
CA LEU A 136 5.11 -7.38 6.17
C LEU A 136 4.04 -6.83 7.12
N PRO A 137 3.41 -7.66 7.96
CA PRO A 137 2.53 -7.16 9.01
C PRO A 137 3.33 -6.26 9.98
N PRO A 138 2.66 -5.35 10.70
CA PRO A 138 3.32 -4.49 11.68
C PRO A 138 4.17 -5.31 12.67
N VAL A 139 5.39 -4.87 12.95
CA VAL A 139 6.26 -5.55 13.93
C VAL A 139 5.62 -5.42 15.32
N LYS A 140 5.17 -6.54 15.89
CA LYS A 140 4.46 -6.62 17.18
C LYS A 140 3.13 -5.85 17.24
N GLY A 141 2.45 -5.64 16.11
CA GLY A 141 1.14 -4.96 16.07
C GLY A 141 0.08 -5.74 15.31
N ILE A 142 -1.19 -5.39 15.52
CA ILE A 142 -2.32 -5.98 14.81
C ILE A 142 -2.36 -5.39 13.39
N PRO A 143 -2.40 -6.22 12.32
CA PRO A 143 -2.56 -5.71 10.96
C PRO A 143 -3.79 -4.83 10.82
N LEU A 144 -3.67 -3.71 10.07
CA LEU A 144 -4.72 -2.70 9.94
C LEU A 144 -6.07 -3.24 9.44
N TYR A 145 -6.07 -4.33 8.68
CA TYR A 145 -7.27 -4.98 8.16
C TYR A 145 -7.92 -5.96 9.14
N LEU A 146 -7.27 -6.33 10.24
CA LEU A 146 -7.84 -7.17 11.30
C LEU A 146 -8.40 -6.25 12.38
N SER A 147 -9.68 -5.86 12.24
CA SER A 147 -10.37 -5.11 13.28
C SER A 147 -10.62 -6.00 14.50
N ILE A 148 -9.95 -5.68 15.62
CA ILE A 148 -10.24 -6.27 16.95
C ILE A 148 -11.11 -5.30 17.79
N ASN A 149 -11.42 -4.11 17.26
CA ASN A 149 -12.12 -3.05 17.98
C ASN A 149 -13.59 -2.89 17.53
N VAL A 150 -14.40 -2.33 18.43
CA VAL A 150 -15.85 -2.05 18.22
C VAL A 150 -16.11 -0.98 17.15
N ILE A 151 -15.12 -0.11 16.84
CA ILE A 151 -15.22 0.94 15.81
C ILE A 151 -14.13 0.72 14.77
N ASP A 152 -14.55 0.51 13.53
CA ASP A 152 -13.68 0.34 12.37
C ASP A 152 -13.42 1.70 11.69
N TYR A 153 -12.18 2.19 11.79
CA TYR A 153 -11.73 3.43 11.16
C TYR A 153 -11.18 3.22 9.74
N TRP A 154 -11.36 2.03 9.17
CA TRP A 154 -10.73 1.63 7.91
C TRP A 154 -11.68 0.92 6.92
N GLN A 155 -12.16 -0.29 7.24
CA GLN A 155 -12.80 -1.18 6.24
C GLN A 155 -14.04 -0.54 5.60
N ASN A 156 -14.89 0.11 6.40
CA ASN A 156 -16.12 0.76 5.92
C ASN A 156 -15.96 2.25 5.58
N LEU A 157 -14.75 2.81 5.76
CA LEU A 157 -14.55 4.26 5.71
C LEU A 157 -13.75 4.73 4.50
N PHE A 158 -12.94 3.85 3.91
CA PHE A 158 -12.10 4.15 2.77
C PHE A 158 -12.64 3.47 1.51
N GLU A 159 -12.66 4.21 0.41
CA GLU A 159 -12.80 3.66 -0.93
C GLU A 159 -11.49 2.99 -1.33
N TYR A 160 -11.58 1.90 -2.08
CA TYR A 160 -10.41 1.11 -2.49
C TYR A 160 -10.14 1.26 -3.98
N SER A 161 -8.88 1.42 -4.34
CA SER A 161 -8.41 1.35 -5.72
C SER A 161 -7.12 0.55 -5.81
N GLU A 162 -7.11 -0.47 -6.65
CA GLU A 162 -5.94 -1.34 -6.84
C GLU A 162 -5.20 -1.01 -8.13
N LEU A 163 -3.87 -0.90 -8.04
CA LEU A 163 -2.96 -0.81 -9.17
C LEU A 163 -2.45 -2.20 -9.50
N THR A 164 -2.73 -2.69 -10.69
CA THR A 164 -2.37 -4.04 -11.13
C THR A 164 -1.12 -4.04 -12.01
N ILE A 165 -0.83 -2.93 -12.68
CA ILE A 165 0.26 -2.86 -13.66
C ILE A 165 1.60 -2.53 -12.98
N CYS A 166 2.57 -3.45 -13.05
CA CYS A 166 3.95 -3.19 -12.66
C CYS A 166 4.68 -2.34 -13.69
N GLN A 167 5.38 -1.30 -13.22
CA GLN A 167 6.20 -0.42 -14.06
C GLN A 167 7.70 -0.68 -13.91
N ARG A 168 8.11 -1.52 -12.93
CA ARG A 168 9.53 -1.78 -12.63
C ARG A 168 10.16 -2.80 -13.59
N THR A 169 9.38 -3.73 -14.13
CA THR A 169 9.83 -4.76 -15.06
C THR A 169 8.95 -4.76 -16.31
N LYS A 170 9.56 -4.86 -17.49
CA LYS A 170 8.82 -5.05 -18.77
C LYS A 170 8.33 -6.49 -18.95
N GLU A 171 8.82 -7.41 -18.13
CA GLU A 171 8.46 -8.82 -18.12
C GLU A 171 7.25 -9.02 -17.22
N ALA A 172 6.06 -9.06 -17.83
CA ALA A 172 4.80 -9.29 -17.13
C ALA A 172 4.79 -10.63 -16.38
N ASP A 173 5.46 -11.64 -16.94
CA ASP A 173 5.47 -13.01 -16.41
C ASP A 173 6.28 -13.11 -15.11
N PHE A 174 7.43 -12.43 -15.04
CA PHE A 174 8.22 -12.35 -13.80
C PHE A 174 7.47 -11.61 -12.70
N TYR A 175 6.72 -10.57 -13.06
CA TYR A 175 5.89 -9.84 -12.10
C TYR A 175 4.70 -10.67 -11.61
N ALA A 176 4.02 -11.40 -12.50
CA ALA A 176 2.94 -12.31 -12.14
C ALA A 176 3.45 -13.38 -11.16
N LEU A 177 4.61 -13.98 -11.44
CA LEU A 177 5.26 -14.91 -10.55
C LEU A 177 5.62 -14.28 -9.19
N ALA A 178 6.18 -13.07 -9.18
CA ALA A 178 6.51 -12.37 -7.94
C ALA A 178 5.27 -12.10 -7.07
N ASN A 179 4.15 -11.71 -7.68
CA ASN A 179 2.88 -11.54 -6.98
C ASN A 179 2.36 -12.88 -6.43
N ARG A 180 2.44 -13.97 -7.21
CA ARG A 180 2.05 -15.31 -6.74
C ARG A 180 2.89 -15.76 -5.55
N ILE A 181 4.20 -15.48 -5.53
CA ILE A 181 5.05 -15.73 -4.34
C ILE A 181 4.54 -14.93 -3.13
N GLN A 182 4.08 -13.69 -3.32
CA GLN A 182 3.52 -12.88 -2.24
C GLN A 182 2.17 -13.38 -1.73
N GLU A 183 1.32 -13.94 -2.62
CA GLU A 183 -0.01 -14.48 -2.32
C GLU A 183 0.05 -15.90 -1.72
N ASN A 184 0.97 -16.75 -2.18
CA ASN A 184 1.17 -18.13 -1.74
C ASN A 184 1.99 -18.27 -0.44
N ALA A 185 2.11 -17.20 0.35
CA ALA A 185 2.83 -17.20 1.62
C ALA A 185 2.06 -18.00 2.69
N ASN A 186 2.23 -19.33 2.68
CA ASN A 186 1.68 -20.21 3.71
C ASN A 186 2.47 -20.04 5.02
N ARG A 187 1.92 -19.22 5.92
CA ARG A 187 2.54 -18.91 7.22
C ARG A 187 2.72 -20.15 8.09
N ASP A 188 1.78 -21.09 8.03
CA ASP A 188 1.82 -22.33 8.82
C ASP A 188 2.90 -23.29 8.35
N ASP A 189 3.38 -23.09 7.11
CA ASP A 189 4.48 -23.82 6.52
C ASP A 189 5.79 -23.03 6.49
N GLY A 190 5.88 -21.92 7.25
CA GLY A 190 7.08 -21.09 7.33
C GLY A 190 7.42 -20.31 6.05
N ILE A 191 6.60 -20.40 5.00
CA ILE A 191 6.75 -19.62 3.76
C ILE A 191 6.15 -18.24 4.04
N VAL A 192 6.94 -17.39 4.68
CA VAL A 192 6.54 -16.03 5.07
C VAL A 192 7.34 -14.99 4.30
N LYS A 193 6.84 -13.76 4.28
CA LYS A 193 7.62 -12.61 3.79
C LYS A 193 8.89 -12.49 4.64
N GLY A 194 10.05 -12.58 3.99
CA GLY A 194 11.36 -12.64 4.66
C GLY A 194 11.95 -14.05 4.77
N ALA A 195 11.29 -15.09 4.26
CA ALA A 195 11.94 -16.37 4.01
C ALA A 195 12.95 -16.20 2.87
N PHE A 196 14.23 -16.38 3.18
CA PHE A 196 15.33 -16.31 2.22
C PHE A 196 15.66 -17.70 1.69
N GLY A 197 16.13 -17.76 0.45
CA GLY A 197 16.48 -19.01 -0.20
C GLY A 197 17.11 -18.78 -1.56
N ASN A 198 17.72 -19.84 -2.08
CA ASN A 198 18.33 -19.85 -3.39
C ASN A 198 17.35 -20.41 -4.42
N VAL A 199 17.18 -19.69 -5.54
CA VAL A 199 16.46 -20.21 -6.70
C VAL A 199 17.31 -21.34 -7.30
N VAL A 200 16.78 -22.56 -7.25
CA VAL A 200 17.44 -23.76 -7.78
C VAL A 200 17.14 -23.91 -9.26
N GLU A 201 15.88 -23.67 -9.66
CA GLU A 201 15.46 -23.83 -11.03
C GLU A 201 14.26 -22.93 -11.35
N ILE A 202 14.22 -22.42 -12.58
CA ILE A 202 13.06 -21.74 -13.17
C ILE A 202 12.49 -22.70 -14.22
N VAL A 203 11.28 -23.19 -13.99
CA VAL A 203 10.62 -24.15 -14.87
C VAL A 203 9.66 -23.40 -15.78
N PHE A 204 9.84 -23.54 -17.09
CA PHE A 204 9.01 -22.88 -18.11
C PHE A 204 7.89 -23.79 -18.59
N ASP A 205 6.77 -23.20 -19.00
CA ASP A 205 5.61 -23.91 -19.53
C ASP A 205 6.00 -24.64 -20.83
N SER A 206 5.70 -25.93 -20.85
CA SER A 206 5.93 -26.82 -21.99
C SER A 206 5.32 -26.35 -23.31
N ASN A 207 4.20 -25.63 -23.27
CA ASN A 207 3.48 -25.10 -24.43
C ASN A 207 3.87 -23.66 -24.77
N LYS A 208 4.38 -22.89 -23.79
CA LYS A 208 4.81 -21.50 -23.94
C LYS A 208 6.18 -21.32 -23.29
N LYS A 209 7.25 -21.61 -24.04
CA LYS A 209 8.63 -21.61 -23.53
C LYS A 209 9.09 -20.28 -22.92
N ASP A 210 8.43 -19.18 -23.25
CA ASP A 210 8.74 -17.86 -22.67
C ASP A 210 8.03 -17.61 -21.33
N PHE A 211 7.07 -18.47 -20.95
CA PHE A 211 6.27 -18.32 -19.74
C PHE A 211 6.81 -19.23 -18.63
N VAL A 212 7.01 -18.68 -17.43
CA VAL A 212 7.43 -19.46 -16.26
C VAL A 212 6.20 -20.17 -15.68
N ASP A 213 6.27 -21.49 -15.59
CA ASP A 213 5.24 -22.32 -14.95
C ASP A 213 5.37 -22.26 -13.42
N HIS A 214 6.58 -22.49 -12.91
CA HIS A 214 6.90 -22.36 -11.49
C HIS A 214 8.41 -22.19 -11.25
N ILE A 215 8.76 -21.66 -10.08
CA ILE A 215 10.16 -21.63 -9.62
C ILE A 215 10.37 -22.59 -8.46
N ARG A 216 11.52 -23.27 -8.45
CA ARG A 216 11.95 -24.10 -7.33
C ARG A 216 12.94 -23.34 -6.48
N ILE A 217 12.60 -23.13 -5.21
CA ILE A 217 13.43 -22.44 -4.24
C ILE A 217 13.89 -23.43 -3.17
N LYS A 218 15.16 -23.34 -2.79
CA LYS A 218 15.70 -23.96 -1.59
C LYS A 218 15.83 -22.90 -0.51
N PHE A 219 14.92 -22.90 0.45
CA PHE A 219 14.94 -21.96 1.56
C PHE A 219 16.12 -22.21 2.51
N ASP A 220 16.67 -21.13 3.07
CA ASP A 220 17.77 -21.17 4.04
C ASP A 220 17.32 -21.81 5.36
N ASN A 221 16.06 -21.59 5.74
CA ASN A 221 15.43 -22.30 6.85
C ASN A 221 14.86 -23.65 6.34
N PRO A 222 15.36 -24.80 6.83
CA PRO A 222 14.90 -26.13 6.43
C PRO A 222 13.49 -26.50 6.92
N ASP A 223 12.88 -25.66 7.76
CA ASP A 223 11.48 -25.79 8.18
C ASP A 223 10.49 -25.19 7.17
N CYS A 224 10.95 -24.30 6.28
CA CYS A 224 10.09 -23.65 5.29
C CYS A 224 9.66 -24.63 4.19
N GLY A 225 8.35 -24.75 3.97
CA GLY A 225 7.75 -25.57 2.93
C GLY A 225 7.69 -27.07 3.24
N ARG A 226 7.83 -27.48 4.50
CA ARG A 226 7.79 -28.89 4.91
C ARG A 226 6.44 -29.55 4.65
N GLN A 227 5.34 -28.85 4.85
CA GLN A 227 4.01 -29.35 4.54
C GLN A 227 3.83 -29.45 3.02
N HIS A 228 4.28 -28.45 2.28
CA HIS A 228 4.30 -28.47 0.82
C HIS A 228 5.13 -29.64 0.27
N GLN A 229 6.30 -29.92 0.84
CA GLN A 229 7.15 -31.06 0.49
C GLN A 229 6.50 -32.43 0.79
N LYS A 230 5.47 -32.50 1.64
CA LYS A 230 4.70 -33.75 1.83
C LYS A 230 3.71 -33.99 0.69
N ILE A 231 3.25 -32.92 0.04
CA ILE A 231 2.20 -32.96 -0.99
C ILE A 231 2.83 -33.01 -2.39
N CYS A 232 3.94 -32.30 -2.61
CA CYS A 232 4.63 -32.25 -3.90
C CYS A 232 5.82 -33.23 -3.93
N GLU A 233 5.69 -34.33 -4.69
CA GLU A 233 6.74 -35.36 -4.81
C GLU A 233 8.06 -34.85 -5.40
N ILE A 234 7.98 -33.88 -6.32
CA ILE A 234 9.16 -33.27 -6.97
C ILE A 234 9.96 -32.49 -5.91
N CYS A 235 9.28 -31.63 -5.15
CA CYS A 235 9.88 -30.81 -4.10
C CYS A 235 10.44 -31.64 -2.94
N ARG A 236 9.80 -32.77 -2.63
CA ARG A 236 10.20 -33.70 -1.58
C ARG A 236 11.61 -34.26 -1.79
N LYS A 237 11.92 -34.67 -3.03
CA LYS A 237 13.19 -35.34 -3.35
C LYS A 237 14.39 -34.39 -3.25
N GLU A 238 14.19 -33.14 -3.66
CA GLU A 238 15.27 -32.15 -3.75
C GLU A 238 15.34 -31.22 -2.53
N LYS A 239 14.42 -31.36 -1.56
CA LYS A 239 14.23 -30.43 -0.43
C LYS A 239 14.07 -28.98 -0.92
N THR A 240 13.31 -28.82 -1.99
CA THR A 240 12.95 -27.53 -2.57
C THR A 240 11.46 -27.27 -2.33
N VAL A 241 10.99 -26.09 -2.74
CA VAL A 241 9.59 -25.71 -2.72
C VAL A 241 9.29 -25.08 -4.08
N CYS A 242 8.30 -25.61 -4.79
CA CYS A 242 7.82 -25.02 -6.03
C CYS A 242 6.81 -23.94 -5.70
N ILE A 243 7.04 -22.75 -6.23
CA ILE A 243 6.10 -21.64 -6.15
C ILE A 243 5.56 -21.42 -7.55
N GLN A 244 4.28 -21.77 -7.70
CA GLN A 244 3.49 -21.59 -8.91
C GLN A 244 2.96 -20.17 -8.98
#